data_AF-A0A4S0R9T4-F1
#
_entry.id   AF-A0A4S0R9T4-F1
#
_cell.length_a   1.000
_cell.length_b   1.000
_cell.length_c   1.000
_cell.angle_alpha   90.00
_cell.angle_beta   90.00
_cell.angle_gamma   90.00
#
_symmetry.space_group_name_H-M   'P 1'
#
loop_
_entity.id
_entity.type
_entity.pdbx_description
1 polymer ?
#
loop_
_entity_poly.entity_id
_entity_poly.type
_entity_poly.pdbx_seq_one_letter_code
_entity_poly.pdbx_strand_id
1 'polypeptide(L)'
;RQRLRELYVRLLEAAGLWERLLAVDPADERAARALMQASLDAGNRGEVVRQCGRLRESLRVDLGVGPQAATVAIYEKALALGGAQPTGIAERVRGLLAWGIIQLNSGDFGDAGQKGAEARTLAIAAEL
;
A
#
# COMPACT_ATOMS: atom_id res chain seq x y z
N ARG A 1 6.62 4.34 -30.67
CA ARG A 1 5.97 3.36 -29.74
C ARG A 1 5.73 3.97 -28.36
N GLN A 2 6.71 4.65 -27.74
CA GLN A 2 6.57 5.37 -26.45
C GLN A 2 5.32 6.27 -26.35
N ARG A 3 5.15 7.18 -27.34
CA ARG A 3 4.06 8.17 -27.36
C ARG A 3 2.64 7.56 -27.40
N LEU A 4 2.49 6.39 -28.05
CA LEU A 4 1.21 5.67 -28.09
C LEU A 4 0.91 5.04 -26.72
N ARG A 5 1.93 4.51 -26.05
CA ARG A 5 1.81 3.94 -24.70
C ARG A 5 1.42 5.01 -23.69
N GLU A 6 2.04 6.19 -23.76
CA GLU A 6 1.68 7.34 -22.91
C GLU A 6 0.25 7.83 -23.14
N LEU A 7 -0.20 7.90 -24.41
CA LEU A 7 -1.57 8.29 -24.74
C LEU A 7 -2.59 7.27 -24.22
N TYR A 8 -2.26 5.98 -24.33
CA TYR A 8 -3.08 4.88 -23.83
C TYR A 8 -3.22 4.92 -22.31
N VAL A 9 -2.13 5.13 -21.57
CA VAL A 9 -2.16 5.29 -20.10
C VAL A 9 -3.07 6.46 -19.71
N ARG A 10 -2.88 7.65 -20.30
CA ARG A 10 -3.70 8.83 -19.99
C ARG A 10 -5.19 8.62 -20.26
N LEU A 11 -5.53 7.87 -21.32
CA LEU A 11 -6.92 7.52 -21.64
C LEU A 11 -7.52 6.61 -20.56
N LEU A 12 -6.77 5.59 -20.13
CA LEU A 12 -7.23 4.68 -19.07
C LEU A 12 -7.41 5.43 -17.74
N GLU A 13 -6.50 6.35 -17.41
CA GLU A 13 -6.60 7.21 -16.23
C GLU A 13 -7.88 8.07 -16.29
N ALA A 14 -8.12 8.77 -17.40
CA ALA A 14 -9.30 9.62 -17.57
C ALA A 14 -10.62 8.84 -17.52
N ALA A 15 -10.60 7.57 -17.96
CA ALA A 15 -11.77 6.69 -17.94
C ALA A 15 -11.94 5.93 -16.61
N GLY A 16 -11.03 6.10 -15.63
CA GLY A 16 -11.06 5.35 -14.38
C GLY A 16 -10.83 3.84 -14.54
N LEU A 17 -10.19 3.42 -15.64
CA LEU A 17 -9.95 2.02 -16.00
C LEU A 17 -8.67 1.49 -15.33
N TRP A 18 -8.58 1.65 -14.01
CA TRP A 18 -7.39 1.37 -13.21
C TRP A 18 -6.94 -0.09 -13.26
N GLU A 19 -7.89 -1.04 -13.33
CA GLU A 19 -7.57 -2.47 -13.46
C GLU A 19 -6.82 -2.77 -14.77
N ARG A 20 -7.19 -2.10 -15.86
CA ARG A 20 -6.51 -2.26 -17.16
C ARG A 20 -5.12 -1.63 -17.13
N LEU A 21 -4.93 -0.57 -16.34
CA LEU A 21 -3.64 0.07 -16.16
C LEU A 21 -2.69 -0.85 -15.36
N LEU A 22 -3.18 -1.48 -14.29
CA LEU A 22 -2.41 -2.48 -13.52
C LEU A 22 -2.08 -3.74 -14.31
N ALA A 23 -2.91 -4.13 -15.28
CA ALA A 23 -2.58 -5.22 -16.19
C ALA A 23 -1.38 -4.91 -17.10
N VAL A 24 -1.11 -3.62 -17.35
CA VAL A 24 0.03 -3.15 -18.16
C VAL A 24 1.26 -2.87 -17.32
N ASP A 25 1.05 -2.32 -16.12
CA ASP A 25 2.08 -2.01 -15.15
C ASP A 25 1.59 -2.33 -13.73
N PRO A 26 1.87 -3.54 -13.22
CA PRO A 26 1.47 -3.94 -11.87
C PRO A 26 2.10 -3.09 -10.75
N ALA A 27 3.18 -2.36 -11.04
CA ALA A 27 3.87 -1.44 -10.16
C ALA A 27 3.29 -0.01 -10.19
N ASP A 28 2.26 0.26 -11.00
CA ASP A 28 1.62 1.57 -11.06
C ASP A 28 0.89 1.89 -9.74
N GLU A 29 1.60 2.61 -8.88
CA GLU A 29 1.09 3.04 -7.58
C GLU A 29 -0.15 3.92 -7.67
N ARG A 30 -0.32 4.72 -8.73
CA ARG A 30 -1.49 5.59 -8.85
C ARG A 30 -2.73 4.76 -9.12
N ALA A 31 -2.63 3.80 -10.04
CA ALA A 31 -3.71 2.89 -10.35
C ALA A 31 -4.09 2.02 -9.14
N ALA A 32 -3.10 1.45 -8.46
CA ALA A 32 -3.32 0.67 -7.25
C ALA A 32 -3.97 1.50 -6.15
N ARG A 33 -3.48 2.74 -5.92
CA ARG A 33 -4.03 3.64 -4.91
C ARG A 33 -5.49 4.02 -5.21
N ALA A 34 -5.83 4.27 -6.47
CA ALA A 34 -7.22 4.57 -6.85
C ALA A 34 -8.17 3.41 -6.55
N LEU A 35 -7.78 2.18 -6.87
CA LEU A 35 -8.57 0.97 -6.56
C LEU A 35 -8.66 0.70 -5.06
N MET A 36 -7.56 0.92 -4.33
CA MET A 36 -7.55 0.81 -2.87
C MET A 36 -8.48 1.85 -2.22
N GLN A 37 -8.49 3.09 -2.71
CA GLN A 37 -9.40 4.12 -2.20
C GLN A 37 -10.86 3.76 -2.48
N ALA A 38 -11.20 3.35 -3.70
CA ALA A 38 -12.55 2.91 -4.04
C ALA A 38 -13.01 1.72 -3.19
N SER A 39 -12.11 0.77 -2.93
CA SER A 39 -12.40 -0.38 -2.06
C SER A 39 -12.61 0.04 -0.61
N LEU A 40 -11.81 1.01 -0.12
CA LEU A 40 -11.95 1.57 1.22
C LEU A 40 -13.29 2.31 1.37
N ASP A 41 -13.67 3.12 0.38
CA ASP A 41 -14.94 3.87 0.36
C ASP A 41 -16.14 2.91 0.32
N ALA A 42 -16.00 1.76 -0.35
CA ALA A 42 -16.99 0.68 -0.34
C ALA A 42 -16.98 -0.17 0.94
N GLY A 43 -16.11 0.12 1.92
CA GLY A 43 -15.96 -0.67 3.15
C GLY A 43 -15.29 -2.03 2.96
N ASN A 44 -14.76 -2.32 1.76
CA ASN A 44 -14.11 -3.59 1.45
C ASN A 44 -12.63 -3.59 1.87
N ARG A 45 -12.41 -3.64 3.18
CA ARG A 45 -11.06 -3.73 3.78
C ARG A 45 -10.22 -4.86 3.17
N GLY A 46 -10.83 -6.03 2.98
CA GLY A 46 -10.11 -7.23 2.50
C GLY A 46 -9.48 -6.98 1.13
N GLU A 47 -10.19 -6.28 0.25
CA GLU A 47 -9.66 -5.91 -1.06
C GLU A 47 -8.51 -4.92 -0.97
N VAL A 48 -8.59 -3.93 -0.06
CA VAL A 48 -7.47 -2.99 0.17
C VAL A 48 -6.20 -3.75 0.60
N VAL A 49 -6.33 -4.69 1.53
CA VAL A 49 -5.21 -5.50 2.02
C VAL A 49 -4.63 -6.36 0.89
N ARG A 50 -5.48 -7.02 0.10
CA ARG A 50 -5.07 -7.86 -1.02
C ARG A 50 -4.34 -7.05 -2.09
N GLN A 51 -4.90 -5.92 -2.49
CA GLN A 51 -4.32 -5.06 -3.52
C GLN A 51 -2.99 -4.45 -3.07
N CYS A 52 -2.89 -4.08 -1.79
CA CYS A 52 -1.63 -3.63 -1.19
C CYS A 52 -0.55 -4.72 -1.22
N GLY A 53 -0.91 -5.98 -0.92
CA GLY A 53 0.00 -7.12 -1.01
C GLY A 53 0.54 -7.32 -2.43
N ARG A 54 -0.32 -7.23 -3.45
CA ARG A 54 0.08 -7.35 -4.87
C ARG A 54 1.02 -6.24 -5.29
N LEU A 55 0.70 -4.99 -4.95
CA LEU A 55 1.54 -3.84 -5.29
C LEU A 55 2.93 -3.93 -4.65
N ARG A 56 3.00 -4.31 -3.36
CA ARG A 56 4.28 -4.51 -2.66
C ARG A 56 5.15 -5.55 -3.35
N GLU A 57 4.55 -6.65 -3.80
CA GLU A 57 5.31 -7.69 -4.48
C GLU A 57 5.87 -7.18 -5.80
N SER A 58 5.06 -6.50 -6.62
CA SER A 58 5.54 -5.95 -7.89
C SER A 58 6.61 -4.87 -7.69
N LEU A 59 6.42 -3.91 -6.78
CA LEU A 59 7.45 -2.89 -6.52
C LEU A 59 8.76 -3.49 -6.00
N ARG A 60 8.68 -4.55 -5.19
CA ARG A 60 9.87 -5.24 -4.70
C ARG A 60 10.59 -5.98 -5.83
N VAL A 61 9.86 -6.74 -6.65
CA VAL A 61 10.43 -7.57 -7.71
C VAL A 61 10.96 -6.72 -8.86
N ASP A 62 10.20 -5.72 -9.29
CA ASP A 62 10.47 -4.97 -10.52
C ASP A 62 11.37 -3.75 -10.27
N LEU A 63 11.26 -3.12 -9.10
CA LEU A 63 11.93 -1.85 -8.80
C LEU A 63 12.82 -1.88 -7.55
N GLY A 64 12.72 -2.91 -6.71
CA GLY A 64 13.45 -3.00 -5.43
C GLY A 64 13.03 -1.94 -4.40
N VAL A 65 11.86 -1.31 -4.57
CA VAL A 65 11.36 -0.23 -3.69
C VAL A 65 10.10 -0.64 -2.94
N GLY A 66 9.75 0.15 -1.94
CA GLY A 66 8.47 0.04 -1.23
C GLY A 66 7.45 1.02 -1.77
N PRO A 67 6.15 0.75 -1.58
CA PRO A 67 5.09 1.70 -1.91
C PRO A 67 5.22 3.05 -1.19
N GLN A 68 4.77 4.11 -1.84
CA GLN A 68 4.79 5.49 -1.32
C GLN A 68 3.92 5.66 -0.08
N ALA A 69 4.26 6.66 0.75
CA ALA A 69 3.54 7.02 1.97
C ALA A 69 2.02 7.22 1.75
N ALA A 70 1.63 7.84 0.63
CA ALA A 70 0.21 8.04 0.29
C ALA A 70 -0.55 6.70 0.10
N THR A 71 0.12 5.69 -0.43
CA THR A 71 -0.44 4.35 -0.63
C THR A 71 -0.50 3.60 0.70
N VAL A 72 0.53 3.74 1.55
CA VAL A 72 0.57 3.18 2.90
C VAL A 72 -0.57 3.72 3.76
N ALA A 73 -0.86 5.02 3.69
CA ALA A 73 -1.93 5.64 4.47
C ALA A 73 -3.32 5.01 4.22
N ILE A 74 -3.61 4.57 3.00
CA ILE A 74 -4.87 3.88 2.67
C ILE A 74 -4.91 2.49 3.30
N TYR A 75 -3.79 1.76 3.22
CA TYR A 75 -3.66 0.45 3.86
C TYR A 75 -3.83 0.54 5.38
N GLU A 76 -3.22 1.54 6.03
CA GLU A 76 -3.38 1.76 7.47
C GLU A 76 -4.82 2.08 7.88
N LYS A 77 -5.53 2.90 7.08
CA LYS A 77 -6.97 3.14 7.28
C LYS A 77 -7.77 1.85 7.18
N ALA A 78 -7.49 1.01 6.19
CA ALA A 78 -8.16 -0.28 6.06
C ALA A 78 -7.87 -1.19 7.25
N LEU A 79 -6.64 -1.23 7.76
CA LEU A 79 -6.31 -1.99 8.96
C LEU A 79 -7.04 -1.48 10.20
N ALA A 80 -7.20 -0.16 10.36
CA ALA A 80 -7.93 0.43 11.47
C ALA A 80 -9.42 0.03 11.49
N LEU A 81 -10.02 -0.19 10.32
CA LEU A 81 -11.40 -0.69 10.22
C LEU A 81 -11.55 -2.17 10.64
N GLY A 82 -10.46 -2.94 10.68
CA GLY A 82 -10.47 -4.37 11.04
C GLY A 82 -10.68 -4.67 12.53
N GLY A 83 -10.66 -3.64 13.39
CA GLY A 83 -10.86 -3.78 14.84
C GLY A 83 -9.69 -4.43 15.60
N ALA A 84 -9.81 -4.47 16.93
CA ALA A 84 -8.81 -4.97 17.88
C ALA A 84 -8.69 -6.50 17.94
N GLN A 85 -9.03 -7.20 16.85
CA GLN A 85 -8.87 -8.66 16.81
C GLN A 85 -7.38 -9.02 16.71
N PRO A 86 -6.90 -10.07 17.40
CA PRO A 86 -5.47 -10.42 17.45
C PRO A 86 -4.84 -10.56 16.06
N THR A 87 -5.58 -11.12 15.10
CA THR A 87 -5.13 -11.24 13.70
C THR A 87 -4.96 -9.89 13.01
N GLY A 88 -5.86 -8.94 13.25
CA GLY A 88 -5.80 -7.58 12.71
C GLY A 88 -4.65 -6.75 13.32
N ILE A 89 -4.36 -6.95 14.60
CA ILE A 89 -3.22 -6.34 15.29
C ILE A 89 -1.91 -6.87 14.73
N ALA A 90 -1.78 -8.19 14.57
CA ALA A 90 -0.57 -8.79 14.02
C ALA A 90 -0.35 -8.41 12.54
N GLU A 91 -1.43 -8.29 11.75
CA GLU A 91 -1.38 -7.73 10.39
C GLU A 91 -0.91 -6.28 10.39
N ARG A 92 -1.37 -5.47 11.35
CA ARG A 92 -0.98 -4.07 11.49
C ARG A 92 0.49 -3.92 11.90
N VAL A 93 0.97 -4.72 12.85
CA VAL A 93 2.38 -4.76 13.24
C VAL A 93 3.27 -5.21 12.07
N ARG A 94 2.92 -6.31 11.38
CA ARG A 94 3.68 -6.79 10.21
C ARG A 94 3.69 -5.77 9.07
N GLY A 95 2.57 -5.10 8.85
CA GLY A 95 2.47 -3.96 7.94
C GLY A 95 3.49 -2.90 8.32
N LEU A 96 3.30 -2.24 9.46
CA LEU A 96 4.14 -1.12 9.93
C LEU A 96 5.64 -1.45 9.91
N LEU A 97 6.04 -2.66 10.33
CA LEU A 97 7.44 -3.10 10.29
C LEU A 97 7.97 -3.28 8.87
N ALA A 98 7.18 -3.90 7.98
CA ALA A 98 7.58 -4.06 6.58
C ALA A 98 7.74 -2.70 5.88
N TRP A 99 6.98 -1.69 6.28
CA TRP A 99 7.03 -0.34 5.73
C TRP A 99 8.18 0.48 6.30
N GLY A 100 8.38 0.45 7.63
CA GLY A 100 9.47 1.15 8.29
C GLY A 100 10.85 0.71 7.80
N ILE A 101 11.05 -0.59 7.55
CA ILE A 101 12.32 -1.14 7.04
C ILE A 101 12.63 -0.65 5.61
N ILE A 102 11.62 -0.37 4.78
CA ILE A 102 11.83 0.06 3.39
C ILE A 102 12.00 1.58 3.27
N GLN A 103 11.35 2.36 4.14
CA GLN A 103 11.56 3.82 4.21
C GLN A 103 12.98 4.18 4.70
N LEU A 104 13.60 3.34 5.55
CA LEU A 104 15.01 3.49 5.92
C LEU A 104 15.96 3.42 4.72
N ASN A 105 15.61 2.65 3.67
CA ASN A 105 16.43 2.53 2.46
C ASN A 105 16.23 3.68 1.46
N SER A 106 15.20 4.52 1.64
CA SER A 106 14.90 5.66 0.75
C SER A 106 15.40 7.01 1.30
N GLY A 107 16.00 7.03 2.50
CA GLY A 107 16.60 8.22 3.11
C GLY A 107 15.64 9.11 3.90
N ASP A 108 14.38 8.67 4.08
CA ASP A 108 13.34 9.42 4.79
C ASP A 108 13.22 8.93 6.26
N PHE A 109 14.24 9.26 7.06
CA PHE A 109 14.45 8.67 8.39
C PHE A 109 13.41 9.08 9.45
N GLY A 110 12.69 10.18 9.24
CA GLY A 110 11.70 10.70 10.19
C GLY A 110 10.44 9.83 10.27
N ASP A 111 9.88 9.50 9.10
CA ASP A 111 8.64 8.71 8.98
C ASP A 111 8.89 7.24 9.37
N ALA A 112 10.05 6.70 8.97
CA ALA A 112 10.47 5.34 9.32
C ALA A 112 10.61 5.14 10.85
N GLY A 113 11.18 6.12 11.56
CA GLY A 113 11.31 6.10 13.01
C GLY A 113 9.95 6.11 13.72
N GLN A 114 9.00 6.91 13.22
CA GLN A 114 7.66 6.99 13.76
C GLN A 114 6.88 5.68 13.57
N LYS A 115 6.95 5.08 12.37
CA LYS A 115 6.29 3.79 12.08
C LYS A 115 6.87 2.63 12.89
N GLY A 116 8.19 2.61 13.12
CA GLY A 116 8.83 1.66 14.01
C GLY A 116 8.38 1.80 15.48
N ALA A 117 8.24 3.02 15.97
CA ALA A 117 7.76 3.29 17.33
C ALA A 117 6.28 2.91 17.53
N GLU A 118 5.44 3.18 16.52
CA GLU A 118 4.03 2.76 16.51
C GLU A 118 3.89 1.24 16.51
N ALA A 119 4.66 0.53 15.69
CA ALA A 119 4.66 -0.93 15.65
C ALA A 119 5.05 -1.54 17.01
N ARG A 120 6.10 -1.00 17.65
CA ARG A 120 6.55 -1.44 18.98
C ARG A 120 5.49 -1.21 20.05
N THR A 121 4.87 -0.03 20.07
CA THR A 121 3.81 0.30 21.03
C THR A 121 2.61 -0.64 20.87
N LEU A 122 2.23 -0.94 19.63
CA LEU A 122 1.08 -1.79 19.34
C LEU A 122 1.35 -3.27 19.68
N ALA A 123 2.58 -3.76 19.50
CA ALA A 123 2.99 -5.10 19.91
C ALA A 123 2.99 -5.26 21.43
N ILE A 124 3.54 -4.29 22.17
CA ILE A 124 3.54 -4.28 23.63
C ILE A 124 2.10 -4.25 24.18
N ALA A 125 1.24 -3.41 23.62
CA ALA A 125 -0.16 -3.31 24.04
C ALA A 125 -0.98 -4.59 23.76
N ALA A 126 -0.51 -5.45 22.86
CA ALA A 126 -1.16 -6.69 22.47
C ALA A 126 -0.51 -7.95 23.07
N GLU A 127 0.50 -7.80 23.92
CA GLU A 127 1.29 -8.90 24.52
C GLU A 127 1.90 -9.86 23.47
N LEU A 128 2.33 -9.31 22.33
CA LEU A 128 2.99 -10.06 21.24
C LEU A 128 4.51 -10.09 21.35
#